data_AF-A0A2J8AAV8-F1
#
_entry.id   AF-A0A2J8AAV8-F1
#
_cell.length_a   1.000
_cell.length_b   1.000
_cell.length_c   1.000
_cell.angle_alpha   90.00
_cell.angle_beta   90.00
_cell.angle_gamma   90.00
#
_symmetry.space_group_name_H-M   'P 1'
#
loop_
_entity.id
_entity.type
_entity.pdbx_description
1 polymer ?
#
loop_
_entity_poly.entity_id
_entity_poly.type
_entity_poly.pdbx_seq_one_letter_code
_entity_poly.pdbx_strand_id
1 'polypeptide(L)'
;MSDSIQIKIKDVSGTKSANDYLLNVPRSSSIAWFKERIQDLLGIPPIDQEIIFEGKGLCVGTLADNGVDDQATIYVWREVRAGMFHATSGRAGYKLPPGYEDFGDDDDEVF
;
A
#
# COMPACT_ATOMS: atom_id res chain seq x y z
N MET A 1 10.34 17.99 26.27
CA MET A 1 10.73 18.25 24.87
C MET A 1 9.94 17.29 24.02
N SER A 2 9.34 17.73 22.92
CA SER A 2 8.50 16.86 22.10
C SER A 2 9.41 16.04 21.19
N ASP A 3 9.50 14.72 21.39
CA ASP A 3 10.26 13.76 20.56
C ASP A 3 9.60 13.45 19.21
N SER A 4 8.72 14.33 18.77
CA SER A 4 7.91 14.20 17.57
C SER A 4 8.61 14.87 16.38
N ILE A 5 8.71 14.12 15.28
CA ILE A 5 9.30 14.54 14.01
C ILE A 5 8.20 14.64 12.94
N GLN A 6 8.37 15.58 12.03
CA GLN A 6 7.52 15.73 10.86
C GLN A 6 8.17 15.05 9.66
N ILE A 7 7.44 14.13 9.04
CA ILE A 7 7.90 13.37 7.88
C ILE A 7 7.05 13.75 6.68
N LYS A 8 7.71 13.98 5.54
CA LYS A 8 7.06 14.13 4.25
C LYS A 8 6.96 12.77 3.57
N ILE A 9 5.76 12.39 3.19
CA ILE A 9 5.46 11.14 2.49
C ILE A 9 5.14 11.48 1.03
N LYS A 10 5.84 10.81 0.11
CA LYS A 10 5.62 10.91 -1.33
C LYS A 10 5.12 9.59 -1.88
N ASP A 11 3.91 9.59 -2.42
CA ASP A 11 3.38 8.47 -3.20
C ASP A 11 4.04 8.46 -4.59
N VAL A 12 4.75 7.37 -4.90
CA VAL A 12 5.39 7.15 -6.20
C VAL A 12 4.74 6.03 -7.02
N SER A 13 3.59 5.50 -6.57
CA SER A 13 2.85 4.42 -7.23
C SER A 13 2.21 4.81 -8.58
N GLY A 14 2.29 6.09 -8.97
CA GLY A 14 1.86 6.58 -10.29
C GLY A 14 0.35 6.54 -10.57
N THR A 15 -0.48 6.14 -9.60
CA THR A 15 -1.93 5.96 -9.78
C THR A 15 -2.80 7.06 -9.16
N LYS A 16 -2.28 7.83 -8.20
CA LYS A 16 -2.90 9.06 -7.67
C LYS A 16 -2.04 10.28 -8.00
N SER A 17 -2.71 11.43 -8.16
CA SER A 17 -2.06 12.74 -8.32
C SER A 17 -0.96 12.92 -7.26
N ALA A 18 0.23 13.35 -7.67
CA ALA A 18 1.42 13.49 -6.83
C ALA A 18 1.14 14.45 -5.65
N ASN A 19 0.65 13.89 -4.55
CA ASN A 19 0.37 14.63 -3.32
C ASN A 19 1.43 14.28 -2.29
N ASP A 20 2.05 15.33 -1.75
CA ASP A 20 2.92 15.24 -0.60
C ASP A 20 2.06 15.26 0.67
N TYR A 21 2.20 14.25 1.52
CA TYR A 21 1.52 14.19 2.81
C TYR A 21 2.52 14.52 3.93
N LEU A 22 2.08 15.25 4.95
CA LEU A 22 2.90 15.56 6.12
C LEU A 22 2.34 14.82 7.33
N LEU A 23 3.18 14.01 7.97
CA LEU A 23 2.79 13.23 9.15
C LEU A 23 3.70 13.58 10.33
N ASN A 24 3.09 13.91 11.48
CA ASN A 24 3.82 14.15 12.72
C ASN A 24 3.80 12.88 13.58
N VAL A 25 4.97 12.30 13.84
CA VAL A 25 5.12 11.01 14.52
C VAL A 25 6.27 11.06 15.52
N PRO A 26 6.20 10.32 16.64
CA PRO A 26 7.35 10.20 17.54
C PRO A 26 8.50 9.46 16.85
N ARG A 27 9.74 9.89 17.10
CA ARG A 27 10.97 9.29 16.51
C ARG A 27 11.13 7.80 16.87
N SER A 28 10.56 7.38 18.00
CA SER A 28 10.53 6.00 18.50
C SER A 28 9.46 5.11 17.84
N SER A 29 8.67 5.63 16.90
CA SER A 29 7.66 4.83 16.21
C SER A 29 8.32 3.71 15.40
N SER A 30 7.69 2.54 15.39
CA SER A 30 8.13 1.41 14.59
C SER A 30 7.74 1.58 13.11
N ILE A 31 8.53 0.98 12.22
CA ILE A 31 8.21 0.96 10.78
C ILE A 31 6.86 0.29 10.52
N ALA A 32 6.50 -0.75 11.27
CA ALA A 32 5.21 -1.43 11.16
C ALA A 32 4.03 -0.49 11.46
N TRP A 33 4.09 0.26 12.56
CA TRP A 33 3.06 1.24 12.91
C TRP A 33 2.98 2.38 11.88
N PHE A 34 4.14 2.79 11.34
CA PHE A 34 4.18 3.82 10.31
C PHE A 34 3.51 3.35 8.99
N LYS A 35 3.64 2.07 8.62
CA LYS A 35 2.90 1.47 7.48
C LYS A 35 1.39 1.48 7.70
N GLU A 36 0.92 1.23 8.92
CA GLU A 36 -0.51 1.35 9.24
C GLU A 36 -1.01 2.80 9.03
N ARG A 37 -0.23 3.81 9.42
CA ARG A 37 -0.59 5.21 9.17
C ARG A 37 -0.63 5.56 7.69
N ILE A 38 0.29 5.00 6.91
CA ILE A 38 0.27 5.16 5.45
C ILE A 38 -0.96 4.48 4.84
N GLN A 39 -1.41 3.33 5.38
CA GLN A 39 -2.64 2.68 4.94
C GLN A 39 -3.84 3.61 5.14
N ASP A 40 -3.96 4.26 6.29
CA ASP A 40 -5.04 5.23 6.56
C ASP A 40 -5.02 6.41 5.56
N LEU A 41 -3.82 6.87 5.17
CA LEU A 41 -3.63 8.03 4.28
C LEU A 41 -3.84 7.70 2.79
N LEU A 42 -3.27 6.59 2.33
CA LEU A 42 -3.21 6.24 0.90
C LEU A 42 -4.21 5.14 0.52
N GLY A 43 -4.71 4.38 1.49
CA GLY A 43 -5.56 3.21 1.27
C GLY A 43 -4.81 1.98 0.77
N ILE A 44 -3.48 1.94 0.92
CA ILE A 44 -2.63 0.85 0.45
C ILE A 44 -2.42 -0.15 1.61
N PRO A 45 -2.69 -1.45 1.44
CA PRO A 45 -2.43 -2.45 2.49
C PRO A 45 -0.94 -2.44 2.94
N PRO A 46 -0.62 -2.58 4.24
CA PRO A 46 0.76 -2.49 4.76
C PRO A 46 1.75 -3.47 4.10
N ILE A 47 1.25 -4.63 3.67
CA ILE A 47 2.05 -5.66 3.00
C ILE A 47 2.41 -5.30 1.56
N ASP A 48 1.61 -4.48 0.91
CA ASP A 48 1.83 -4.00 -0.46
C ASP A 48 2.62 -2.68 -0.49
N GLN A 49 2.90 -2.11 0.69
CA GLN A 49 3.68 -0.89 0.85
C GLN A 49 5.17 -1.21 0.94
N GLU A 50 5.95 -0.60 0.04
CA GLU A 50 7.40 -0.52 0.15
C GLU A 50 7.79 0.91 0.53
N ILE A 51 8.36 1.03 1.73
CA ILE A 51 8.81 2.30 2.30
C ILE A 51 10.28 2.48 1.96
N ILE A 52 10.63 3.55 1.27
CA ILE A 52 11.97 3.79 0.76
C ILE A 52 12.49 5.11 1.35
N PHE A 53 13.65 5.03 2.00
CA PHE A 53 14.38 6.17 2.54
C PHE A 53 15.86 6.06 2.15
N GLU A 54 16.42 7.13 1.58
CA GLU A 54 17.82 7.17 1.09
C GLU A 54 18.21 5.98 0.19
N GLY A 55 17.26 5.47 -0.61
CA GLY A 55 17.48 4.31 -1.48
C GLY A 55 17.47 2.95 -0.78
N LYS A 56 17.12 2.91 0.51
CA LYS A 56 16.97 1.68 1.31
C LYS A 56 15.50 1.42 1.60
N GLY A 57 15.06 0.18 1.36
CA GLY A 57 13.75 -0.29 1.78
C GLY A 57 13.71 -0.49 3.30
N LEU A 58 12.78 0.17 3.99
CA LEU A 58 12.60 0.05 5.43
C LEU A 58 11.52 -1.01 5.72
N CYS A 59 11.89 -2.05 6.47
CA CYS A 59 10.99 -3.14 6.82
C CYS A 59 10.82 -3.32 8.34
N VAL A 60 11.88 -3.11 9.12
CA VAL A 60 11.91 -3.35 10.57
C VAL A 60 12.67 -2.24 11.31
N GLY A 61 12.49 -2.17 12.64
CA GLY A 61 13.12 -1.18 13.52
C GLY A 61 12.23 0.04 13.77
N THR A 62 12.81 1.07 14.36
CA THR A 62 12.16 2.39 14.55
C THR A 62 12.60 3.39 13.48
N LEU A 63 11.88 4.51 13.37
CA LEU A 63 12.28 5.63 12.51
C LEU A 63 13.67 6.16 12.92
N ALA A 64 13.93 6.27 14.23
CA ALA A 64 15.23 6.65 14.77
C ALA A 64 16.36 5.69 14.34
N ASP A 65 16.15 4.37 14.47
CA ASP A 65 17.17 3.36 14.14
C ASP A 65 17.54 3.37 12.66
N ASN A 66 16.60 3.77 11.80
CA ASN A 66 16.79 3.86 10.36
C ASN A 66 17.33 5.23 9.90
N GLY A 67 17.67 6.13 10.84
CA GLY A 67 18.24 7.45 10.52
C GLY A 67 17.22 8.45 9.98
N VAL A 68 15.92 8.24 10.24
CA VAL A 68 14.87 9.17 9.82
C VAL A 68 14.84 10.34 10.81
N ASP A 69 15.20 11.53 10.32
CA ASP A 69 15.19 12.80 11.06
C ASP A 69 13.96 13.66 10.75
N ASP A 70 13.85 14.81 11.42
CA ASP A 70 12.82 15.80 11.13
C ASP A 70 12.95 16.33 9.68
N GLN A 71 11.80 16.59 9.05
CA GLN A 71 11.69 16.96 7.63
C GLN A 71 12.19 15.90 6.63
N ALA A 72 12.45 14.67 7.08
CA ALA A 72 12.82 13.59 6.18
C ALA A 72 11.72 13.33 5.13
N THR A 73 12.14 12.99 3.91
CA THR A 73 11.24 12.60 2.84
C THR A 73 11.29 11.09 2.65
N ILE A 74 10.15 10.43 2.83
CA ILE A 74 9.96 9.01 2.63
C ILE A 74 9.14 8.81 1.37
N TYR A 75 9.61 7.92 0.50
CA TYR A 75 8.89 7.50 -0.69
C TYR A 75 8.14 6.23 -0.39
N VAL A 76 6.88 6.16 -0.82
CA VAL A 76 6.04 4.98 -0.69
C VAL A 76 5.75 4.46 -2.07
N TRP A 77 6.22 3.25 -2.35
CA TRP A 77 5.87 2.51 -3.55
C TRP A 77 4.78 1.49 -3.22
N ARG A 78 3.87 1.27 -4.16
CA ARG A 78 2.87 0.21 -4.09
C ARG A 78 3.29 -0.92 -5.02
N GLU A 79 3.52 -2.11 -4.47
CA GLU A 79 3.62 -3.30 -5.29
C GLU A 79 2.24 -3.57 -5.92
N VAL A 80 2.11 -3.40 -7.23
CA VAL A 80 0.89 -3.77 -7.94
C VAL A 80 0.91 -5.29 -8.13
N ARG A 81 0.35 -6.02 -7.18
CA ARG A 81 -0.06 -7.40 -7.44
C ARG A 81 -1.35 -7.33 -8.26
N ALA A 82 -1.21 -7.42 -9.58
CA ALA A 82 -2.35 -7.68 -10.45
C ALA A 82 -2.94 -9.04 -10.05
N GLY A 83 -3.93 -9.01 -9.16
CA GLY A 83 -4.34 -10.20 -8.41
C GLY A 83 -5.76 -10.11 -7.90
N MET A 84 -6.68 -9.72 -8.78
CA MET A 84 -8.08 -10.09 -8.64
C MET A 84 -8.54 -10.60 -10.01
N PHE A 85 -8.14 -11.84 -10.33
CA PHE A 85 -8.96 -12.68 -11.20
C PHE A 85 -10.25 -12.96 -10.43
N HIS A 86 -11.16 -11.99 -10.43
CA HIS A 86 -12.56 -12.31 -10.21
C HIS A 86 -12.97 -13.10 -11.47
N ALA A 87 -13.49 -14.32 -11.33
CA ALA A 87 -13.97 -15.10 -12.48
C ALA A 87 -15.07 -14.36 -13.27
N THR A 88 -15.66 -13.30 -12.69
CA THR A 88 -16.58 -12.36 -13.33
C THR A 88 -15.88 -11.25 -14.12
N SER A 89 -14.55 -11.29 -14.32
CA SER A 89 -13.88 -10.44 -15.31
C SER A 89 -14.31 -10.89 -16.71
N GLY A 90 -15.54 -10.55 -17.08
CA GLY A 90 -16.18 -10.78 -18.35
C GLY A 90 -15.37 -10.14 -19.46
N ARG A 91 -14.29 -10.80 -19.85
CA ARG A 91 -13.60 -10.54 -21.09
C ARG A 91 -14.56 -11.05 -22.16
N ALA A 92 -15.48 -10.19 -22.59
CA ALA A 92 -16.41 -10.48 -23.68
C ALA A 92 -15.62 -11.15 -24.81
N GLY A 93 -15.89 -12.43 -25.07
CA GLY A 93 -15.17 -13.24 -26.05
C GLY A 93 -14.15 -14.27 -25.52
N TYR A 94 -14.03 -14.52 -24.21
CA TYR A 94 -13.28 -15.68 -23.73
C TYR A 94 -14.05 -16.97 -24.04
N LYS A 95 -13.56 -17.77 -25.00
CA LYS A 95 -14.13 -19.07 -25.30
C LYS A 95 -13.57 -20.08 -24.29
N LEU A 96 -14.45 -20.68 -23.49
CA LEU A 96 -14.07 -21.74 -22.55
C LEU A 96 -13.39 -22.90 -23.32
N PRO A 97 -12.31 -23.48 -22.76
CA PRO A 97 -11.74 -24.70 -23.30
C PRO A 97 -12.76 -25.85 -23.21
N PRO A 98 -12.71 -26.82 -24.14
CA PRO A 98 -13.66 -27.94 -24.14
C PRO A 98 -13.57 -28.72 -22.81
N GLY A 99 -14.71 -28.85 -22.12
CA GLY A 99 -14.83 -29.56 -20.84
C GLY A 99 -14.99 -28.67 -19.60
N TYR A 100 -14.98 -27.34 -19.75
CA TYR A 100 -15.39 -26.42 -18.67
C TYR A 100 -16.83 -25.97 -18.88
N GLU A 101 -17.67 -26.21 -17.88
CA GLU A 101 -19.07 -25.77 -17.86
C GLU A 101 -19.16 -24.34 -17.32
N ASP A 102 -19.96 -23.50 -17.99
CA ASP A 102 -20.28 -22.15 -17.57
C ASP A 102 -21.33 -22.23 -16.46
N PHE A 103 -20.87 -22.37 -15.21
CA PHE A 103 -21.72 -22.19 -14.05
C PHE A 103 -21.91 -20.68 -13.89
N GLY A 104 -22.85 -20.11 -14.66
CA GLY A 104 -23.27 -18.72 -14.48
C GLY A 104 -23.54 -18.43 -13.00
N ASP A 105 -23.26 -17.19 -12.59
CA ASP A 105 -23.65 -16.69 -11.27
C ASP A 105 -25.18 -16.83 -11.19
N ASP A 106 -25.65 -17.89 -10.53
CA ASP A 106 -27.06 -18.08 -10.19
C ASP A 106 -27.36 -17.05 -9.10
N ASP A 107 -27.98 -15.94 -9.48
CA ASP A 107 -28.31 -14.83 -8.58
C ASP A 107 -29.56 -15.13 -7.73
N ASP A 108 -29.67 -16.36 -7.23
CA ASP A 108 -30.73 -16.76 -6.31
C ASP A 108 -30.20 -17.68 -5.19
N GLU A 109 -30.46 -17.23 -3.95
CA GLU A 109 -30.27 -17.86 -2.63
C GLU A 109 -28.95 -17.60 -1.89
N VAL A 110 -28.94 -16.63 -0.97
CA VAL A 110 -29.07 -16.90 0.49
C VAL A 110 -29.71 -15.68 1.20
N PHE A 111 -30.72 -15.96 2.02
CA PHE A 111 -31.43 -15.06 2.94
C PHE A 111 -30.54 -14.39 4.00
#